data_AF-A0A7V7D649-F1
#
_entry.id   AF-A0A7V7D649-F1
#
_cell.length_a   1.000
_cell.length_b   1.000
_cell.length_c   1.000
_cell.angle_alpha   90.00
_cell.angle_beta   90.00
_cell.angle_gamma   90.00
#
_symmetry.space_group_name_H-M   'P 1'
#
loop_
_entity.id
_entity.type
_entity.pdbx_description
1 polymer ?
#
loop_
_entity_poly.entity_id
_entity_poly.type
_entity_poly.pdbx_seq_one_letter_code
_entity_poly.pdbx_strand_id
1 'polypeptide(L)'
;MNQDGYKTKTNPGPPQVLKRMGRAKPRLFNLVLGIGLLAALIVCGNAKAQMAGQQSSGSTLHLVSIKPTVFFIKERNALLQMVEVNIENTSEPVEAGLDVRLNGKHKITALGKVKNGKTTFQVYIADKLEPGPVEFILKAKGKVQDHRKSTCQPKRHWQVCIVPITHHDLGYTDTIENVLNKYDGFYDDILRFCEETEDWPEESKYRYTLEGTWSIQHFIENRPKDVINKLGKYIKEDRIEIGAFFGNEISALCSHEQLIRLMYPSFRLKRTTGGRILTGSITDVPGLSWGLPTVLAGAGVKYFFAG
;
A
#
# COMPACT_ATOMS: atom_id res chain seq x y z
N MET A 1 -36.61 57.32 6.82
CA MET A 1 -37.64 56.82 5.89
C MET A 1 -36.91 56.18 4.73
N ASN A 2 -36.83 54.87 4.50
CA ASN A 2 -37.44 53.65 5.06
C ASN A 2 -36.30 52.60 5.09
N GLN A 3 -35.80 52.12 6.23
CA GLN A 3 -36.23 50.92 6.98
C GLN A 3 -37.17 49.95 6.26
N ASP A 4 -36.62 48.79 5.88
CA ASP A 4 -37.23 47.44 5.83
C ASP A 4 -36.19 46.49 5.20
N GLY A 5 -35.78 45.34 5.74
CA GLY A 5 -36.03 44.66 7.00
C GLY A 5 -34.96 43.58 7.17
N TYR A 6 -34.27 43.60 8.31
CA TYR A 6 -33.39 42.52 8.76
C TYR A 6 -34.26 41.28 9.05
N LYS A 7 -34.08 40.20 8.27
CA LYS A 7 -34.56 38.86 8.66
C LYS A 7 -33.37 38.03 9.14
N THR A 8 -33.27 37.94 10.47
CA THR A 8 -32.45 37.00 11.20
C THR A 8 -32.94 35.58 10.95
N LYS A 9 -32.15 34.76 10.26
CA LYS A 9 -32.33 33.30 10.29
C LYS A 9 -31.68 32.77 11.57
N THR A 10 -32.52 32.30 12.47
CA THR A 10 -32.18 31.62 13.72
C THR A 10 -31.42 30.33 13.43
N ASN A 11 -30.27 30.18 14.08
CA ASN A 11 -29.47 28.95 14.13
C ASN A 11 -30.30 27.79 14.70
N PRO A 12 -30.29 26.58 14.10
CA PRO A 12 -30.75 25.39 14.79
C PRO A 12 -29.75 25.06 15.92
N GLY A 13 -30.28 24.87 17.12
CA GLY A 13 -29.52 24.57 18.33
C GLY A 13 -28.73 23.26 18.27
N PRO A 14 -27.83 23.03 19.24
CA PRO A 14 -26.91 21.89 19.25
C PRO A 14 -27.66 20.55 19.36
N PRO A 15 -27.06 19.46 18.83
CA PRO A 15 -27.69 18.14 18.82
C PRO A 15 -27.92 17.59 20.23
N GLN A 16 -29.02 16.84 20.38
CA GLN A 16 -29.38 16.18 21.62
C GLN A 16 -28.31 15.19 22.10
N VAL A 17 -28.05 15.27 23.40
CA VAL A 17 -27.17 14.42 24.19
C VAL A 17 -27.61 12.95 24.09
N LEU A 18 -26.82 12.12 23.41
CA LEU A 18 -26.95 10.67 23.49
C LEU A 18 -26.55 10.22 24.91
N LYS A 19 -27.49 9.56 25.60
CA LYS A 19 -27.31 8.96 26.92
C LYS A 19 -26.12 8.00 26.94
N ARG A 20 -25.26 8.17 27.97
CA ARG A 20 -24.20 7.23 28.37
C ARG A 20 -24.77 5.81 28.52
N MET A 21 -24.39 4.90 27.63
CA MET A 21 -24.48 3.46 27.89
C MET A 21 -23.31 3.04 28.80
N GLY A 22 -23.65 2.21 29.79
CA GLY A 22 -22.83 1.89 30.95
C GLY A 22 -21.51 1.15 30.63
N ARG A 23 -20.52 1.43 31.48
CA ARG A 23 -19.26 0.69 31.60
C ARG A 23 -19.55 -0.76 32.01
N ALA A 24 -19.16 -1.72 31.16
CA ALA A 24 -18.99 -3.10 31.57
C ALA A 24 -17.63 -3.24 32.31
N LYS A 25 -17.68 -3.74 33.55
CA LYS A 25 -16.48 -4.08 34.36
C LYS A 25 -15.81 -5.34 33.78
N PRO A 26 -14.47 -5.46 33.81
CA PRO A 26 -13.81 -6.71 33.48
C PRO A 26 -14.02 -7.72 34.62
N ARG A 27 -14.44 -8.95 34.28
CA ARG A 27 -14.43 -10.08 35.24
C ARG A 27 -13.02 -10.66 35.27
N LEU A 28 -12.36 -10.52 36.42
CA LEU A 28 -11.22 -11.34 36.81
C LEU A 28 -11.66 -12.82 36.83
N PHE A 29 -10.97 -13.66 36.06
CA PHE A 29 -10.95 -15.09 36.31
C PHE A 29 -9.58 -15.44 36.90
N ASN A 30 -9.58 -15.75 38.19
CA ASN A 30 -8.50 -16.46 38.84
C ASN A 30 -8.52 -17.91 38.38
N LEU A 31 -7.41 -18.42 37.86
CA LEU A 31 -7.13 -19.85 37.89
C LEU A 31 -5.69 -20.05 38.35
N VAL A 32 -5.57 -20.53 39.59
CA VAL A 32 -4.33 -21.02 40.19
C VAL A 32 -4.36 -22.54 40.08
N LEU A 33 -3.16 -23.11 39.96
CA LEU A 33 -2.71 -24.50 40.16
C LEU A 33 -2.61 -25.41 38.94
N GLY A 34 -1.40 -25.93 38.72
CA GLY A 34 -1.15 -27.09 37.88
C GLY A 34 0.31 -27.24 37.43
N ILE A 35 1.23 -27.46 38.37
CA ILE A 35 2.57 -28.00 38.08
C ILE A 35 2.40 -29.38 37.44
N GLY A 36 2.97 -29.57 36.25
CA GLY A 36 2.96 -30.84 35.53
C GLY A 36 4.07 -30.88 34.51
N LEU A 37 5.24 -31.34 34.94
CA LEU A 37 6.35 -31.75 34.09
C LEU A 37 5.86 -32.87 33.16
N LEU A 38 5.89 -32.69 31.85
CA LEU A 38 5.92 -33.81 30.91
C LEU A 38 6.80 -33.45 29.71
N ALA A 39 8.02 -33.97 29.75
CA ALA A 39 8.90 -34.01 28.60
C ALA A 39 8.30 -34.98 27.56
N ALA A 40 7.93 -34.47 26.39
CA ALA A 40 7.66 -35.27 25.22
C ALA A 40 8.67 -34.88 24.13
N LEU A 41 9.75 -35.67 24.07
CA LEU A 41 10.63 -35.79 22.91
C LEU A 41 9.79 -36.24 21.72
N ILE A 42 9.38 -35.31 20.87
CA ILE A 42 8.90 -35.65 19.52
C ILE A 42 10.08 -35.54 18.58
N VAL A 43 10.72 -36.70 18.38
CA VAL A 43 11.55 -36.98 17.22
C VAL A 43 10.62 -37.03 16.01
N CYS A 44 10.40 -35.88 15.36
CA CYS A 44 9.83 -35.87 14.01
C CYS A 44 10.98 -36.16 13.04
N GLY A 45 11.11 -37.44 12.71
CA GLY A 45 12.00 -37.91 11.66
C GLY A 45 11.72 -37.19 10.34
N ASN A 46 12.79 -36.84 9.64
CA ASN A 46 12.76 -36.44 8.24
C ASN A 46 12.16 -37.57 7.40
N ALA A 47 10.85 -37.57 7.23
CA ALA A 47 10.21 -38.32 6.17
C ALA A 47 10.48 -37.57 4.86
N LYS A 48 11.60 -37.90 4.20
CA LYS A 48 11.72 -37.73 2.75
C LYS A 48 10.58 -38.55 2.13
N ALA A 49 9.46 -37.89 1.84
CA ALA A 49 8.44 -38.44 0.96
C ALA A 49 9.05 -38.47 -0.45
N GLN A 50 9.77 -39.55 -0.74
CA GLN A 50 10.24 -39.89 -2.06
C GLN A 50 9.02 -40.40 -2.83
N MET A 51 8.26 -39.46 -3.41
CA MET A 51 7.21 -39.82 -4.37
C MET A 51 7.89 -40.28 -5.65
N ALA A 52 7.98 -41.60 -5.81
CA ALA A 52 8.37 -42.25 -7.04
C ALA A 52 7.34 -41.91 -8.12
N GLY A 53 7.67 -40.96 -8.98
CA GLY A 53 6.98 -40.78 -10.26
C GLY A 53 7.25 -42.01 -11.14
N GLN A 54 6.20 -42.54 -11.74
CA GLN A 54 6.28 -43.51 -12.82
C GLN A 54 7.13 -42.91 -13.95
N GLN A 55 8.38 -43.37 -14.10
CA GLN A 55 9.26 -42.99 -15.20
C GLN A 55 8.71 -43.59 -16.49
N SER A 56 8.11 -42.77 -17.35
CA SER A 56 7.98 -43.11 -18.77
C SER A 56 9.36 -42.94 -19.42
N SER A 57 9.94 -44.03 -19.90
CA SER A 57 11.16 -43.99 -20.70
C SER A 57 10.91 -43.16 -21.97
N GLY A 58 11.44 -41.92 -21.99
CA GLY A 58 11.31 -40.98 -23.12
C GLY A 58 10.86 -39.55 -22.77
N SER A 59 10.66 -39.21 -21.49
CA SER A 59 10.41 -37.81 -21.11
C SER A 59 11.71 -37.00 -21.10
N THR A 60 11.70 -35.84 -21.77
CA THR A 60 12.87 -34.94 -21.86
C THR A 60 12.73 -33.69 -21.01
N LEU A 61 11.55 -33.52 -20.39
CA LEU A 61 11.19 -32.39 -19.55
C LEU A 61 10.76 -32.92 -18.19
N HIS A 62 11.36 -32.36 -17.14
CA HIS A 62 11.09 -32.77 -15.76
C HIS A 62 10.75 -31.56 -14.91
N LEU A 63 9.70 -31.67 -14.10
CA LEU A 63 9.44 -30.74 -13.02
C LEU A 63 10.52 -30.98 -11.96
N VAL A 64 11.33 -29.99 -11.62
CA VAL A 64 12.39 -30.10 -10.61
C VAL A 64 11.84 -29.71 -9.24
N SER A 65 11.19 -28.55 -9.15
CA SER A 65 10.56 -28.07 -7.93
C SER A 65 9.39 -27.13 -8.22
N ILE A 66 8.45 -27.06 -7.29
CA ILE A 66 7.26 -26.23 -7.36
C ILE A 66 7.16 -25.49 -6.03
N LYS A 67 7.33 -24.17 -6.05
CA LYS A 67 7.42 -23.34 -4.85
C LYS A 67 6.32 -22.28 -4.86
N PRO A 68 5.34 -22.34 -3.95
CA PRO A 68 4.36 -21.27 -3.82
C PRO A 68 5.05 -20.01 -3.29
N THR A 69 4.71 -18.84 -3.83
CA THR A 69 5.24 -17.55 -3.37
C THR A 69 4.23 -16.82 -2.48
N VAL A 70 4.64 -15.67 -1.95
CA VAL A 70 3.77 -14.74 -1.22
C VAL A 70 3.01 -13.78 -2.14
N PHE A 71 3.27 -13.84 -3.45
CA PHE A 71 2.70 -12.91 -4.42
C PHE A 71 1.37 -13.41 -4.95
N PHE A 72 0.43 -12.48 -5.02
CA PHE A 72 -0.89 -12.69 -5.56
C PHE A 72 -1.17 -11.63 -6.61
N ILE A 73 -1.86 -12.02 -7.68
CA ILE A 73 -2.39 -11.10 -8.67
C ILE A 73 -3.91 -11.20 -8.67
N LYS A 74 -4.55 -10.04 -8.75
CA LYS A 74 -6.00 -9.96 -8.95
C LYS A 74 -6.27 -9.92 -10.45
N GLU A 75 -6.95 -10.95 -10.96
CA GLU A 75 -7.37 -11.02 -12.36
C GLU A 75 -8.90 -11.07 -12.39
N ARG A 76 -9.52 -10.02 -12.95
CA ARG A 76 -10.98 -9.78 -12.87
C ARG A 76 -11.45 -9.78 -11.40
N ASN A 77 -12.18 -10.82 -10.99
CA ASN A 77 -12.71 -11.01 -9.63
C ASN A 77 -12.09 -12.22 -8.91
N ALA A 78 -10.99 -12.78 -9.43
CA ALA A 78 -10.29 -13.90 -8.81
C ALA A 78 -8.89 -13.47 -8.34
N LEU A 79 -8.52 -13.94 -7.15
CA LEU A 79 -7.15 -13.85 -6.67
C LEU A 79 -6.40 -15.10 -7.13
N LEU A 80 -5.26 -14.91 -7.78
CA LEU A 80 -4.40 -15.99 -8.23
C LEU A 80 -3.07 -15.92 -7.49
N GLN A 81 -2.64 -17.04 -6.92
CA GLN A 81 -1.33 -17.15 -6.30
C GLN A 81 -0.26 -17.44 -7.35
N MET A 82 0.84 -16.71 -7.29
CA MET A 82 2.02 -17.00 -8.11
C MET A 82 2.81 -18.18 -7.51
N VAL A 83 3.14 -19.15 -8.36
CA VAL A 83 3.94 -20.34 -8.05
C VAL A 83 5.13 -20.39 -9.00
N GLU A 84 6.32 -20.56 -8.45
CA GLU A 84 7.53 -20.79 -9.23
C GLU A 84 7.68 -22.27 -9.55
N VAL A 85 7.70 -22.59 -10.84
CA VAL A 85 7.84 -23.94 -11.37
C VAL A 85 9.21 -24.04 -12.04
N ASN A 86 10.11 -24.79 -11.42
CA ASN A 86 11.43 -25.06 -11.97
C ASN A 86 11.35 -26.30 -12.84
N ILE A 87 11.74 -26.18 -14.10
CA ILE A 87 11.70 -27.24 -15.11
C ILE A 87 13.11 -27.46 -15.63
N GLU A 88 13.50 -28.73 -15.77
CA GLU A 88 14.73 -29.14 -16.44
C GLU A 88 14.38 -29.76 -17.79
N ASN A 89 14.99 -29.25 -18.85
CA ASN A 89 14.92 -29.85 -20.19
C ASN A 89 16.28 -30.47 -20.53
N THR A 90 16.32 -31.78 -20.77
CA THR A 90 17.53 -32.52 -21.15
C THR A 90 17.67 -32.69 -22.67
N SER A 91 16.73 -32.13 -23.44
CA SER A 91 16.70 -32.18 -24.90
C SER A 91 16.89 -30.81 -25.55
N GLU A 92 16.77 -30.76 -26.88
CA GLU A 92 16.68 -29.50 -27.61
C GLU A 92 15.49 -28.64 -27.14
N PRO A 93 15.54 -27.31 -27.35
CA PRO A 93 14.47 -26.42 -26.96
C PRO A 93 13.09 -26.83 -27.52
N VAL A 94 12.09 -26.96 -26.65
CA VAL A 94 10.76 -27.48 -27.01
C VAL A 94 9.65 -26.62 -26.41
N GLU A 95 8.55 -26.47 -27.15
CA GLU A 95 7.33 -25.82 -26.66
C GLU A 95 6.65 -26.69 -25.60
N ALA A 96 6.37 -26.09 -24.44
CA ALA A 96 5.72 -26.76 -23.33
C ALA A 96 4.54 -25.97 -22.75
N GLY A 97 3.63 -26.70 -22.10
CA GLY A 97 2.53 -26.13 -21.32
C GLY A 97 2.38 -26.88 -20.00
N LEU A 98 1.86 -26.17 -19.00
CA LEU A 98 1.57 -26.71 -17.68
C LEU A 98 0.07 -26.72 -17.44
N ASP A 99 -0.50 -27.92 -17.29
CA ASP A 99 -1.91 -28.12 -16.93
C ASP A 99 -1.98 -28.28 -15.41
N VAL A 100 -2.50 -27.25 -14.73
CA VAL A 100 -2.67 -27.22 -13.28
C VAL A 100 -4.11 -27.58 -12.94
N ARG A 101 -4.31 -28.64 -12.14
CA ARG A 101 -5.63 -29.09 -11.70
C ARG A 101 -5.82 -28.82 -10.22
N LEU A 102 -6.90 -28.13 -9.88
CA LEU A 102 -7.26 -27.75 -8.52
C LEU A 102 -8.78 -27.74 -8.37
N ASN A 103 -9.31 -28.43 -7.34
CA ASN A 103 -10.75 -28.49 -7.02
C ASN A 103 -11.65 -28.84 -8.22
N GLY A 104 -11.24 -29.82 -9.04
CA GLY A 104 -11.99 -30.24 -10.24
C GLY A 104 -11.96 -29.25 -11.41
N LYS A 105 -11.34 -28.07 -11.23
CA LYS A 105 -11.02 -27.13 -12.32
C LYS A 105 -9.60 -27.36 -12.79
N HIS A 106 -9.33 -26.99 -14.03
CA HIS A 106 -7.98 -26.99 -14.55
C HIS A 106 -7.69 -25.74 -15.37
N LYS A 107 -6.43 -25.32 -15.37
CA LYS A 107 -5.92 -24.20 -16.16
C LYS A 107 -4.66 -24.66 -16.87
N ILE A 108 -4.65 -24.53 -18.19
CA ILE A 108 -3.47 -24.78 -19.00
C ILE A 108 -2.77 -23.45 -19.22
N THR A 109 -1.52 -23.36 -18.78
CA THR A 109 -0.64 -22.21 -18.98
C THR A 109 0.42 -22.57 -20.02
N ALA A 110 0.50 -21.83 -21.11
CA ALA A 110 1.60 -21.97 -22.07
C ALA A 110 2.90 -21.46 -21.40
N LEU A 111 3.93 -22.30 -21.37
CA LEU A 111 5.26 -21.92 -20.87
C LEU A 111 6.16 -21.39 -21.98
N GLY A 112 5.76 -21.60 -23.24
CA GLY A 112 6.58 -21.29 -24.40
C GLY A 112 7.74 -22.28 -24.57
N LYS A 113 8.78 -21.84 -25.27
CA LYS A 113 9.97 -22.62 -25.58
C LYS A 113 10.88 -22.79 -24.36
N VAL A 114 10.93 -23.99 -23.80
CA VAL A 114 11.84 -24.37 -22.70
C VAL A 114 13.20 -24.74 -23.27
N LYS A 115 14.24 -23.94 -23.01
CA LYS A 115 15.61 -24.21 -23.45
C LYS A 115 16.22 -25.39 -22.68
N ASN A 116 17.26 -26.00 -23.25
CA ASN A 116 18.06 -27.01 -22.55
C ASN A 116 18.61 -26.45 -21.22
N GLY A 117 18.61 -27.27 -20.18
CA GLY A 117 18.96 -26.90 -18.82
C GLY A 117 17.76 -26.55 -17.94
N LYS A 118 18.01 -25.84 -16.84
CA LYS A 118 17.00 -25.48 -15.84
C LYS A 118 16.43 -24.09 -16.10
N THR A 119 15.11 -23.99 -16.14
CA THR A 119 14.39 -22.72 -16.30
C THR A 119 13.29 -22.61 -15.24
N THR A 120 13.11 -21.42 -14.70
CA THR A 120 12.03 -21.12 -13.75
C THR A 120 10.91 -20.37 -14.46
N PHE A 121 9.69 -20.86 -14.29
CA PHE A 121 8.47 -20.21 -14.79
C PHE A 121 7.62 -19.72 -13.64
N GLN A 122 7.03 -18.54 -13.79
CA GLN A 122 6.00 -18.04 -12.89
C GLN A 122 4.63 -18.44 -13.44
N VAL A 123 3.88 -19.23 -12.67
CA VAL A 123 2.56 -19.72 -13.04
C VAL A 123 1.55 -19.30 -11.99
N TYR A 124 0.37 -18.86 -12.44
CA TYR A 124 -0.70 -18.38 -11.56
C TYR A 124 -1.77 -19.45 -11.38
N ILE A 125 -1.96 -19.90 -10.14
CA ILE A 125 -2.97 -20.88 -9.75
C ILE A 125 -4.10 -20.18 -8.97
N ALA A 126 -5.31 -20.73 -8.99
CA ALA A 126 -6.40 -20.17 -8.20
C ALA A 126 -6.03 -20.21 -6.70
N ASP A 127 -6.27 -19.11 -5.99
CA ASP A 127 -6.06 -19.04 -4.54
C ASP A 127 -6.99 -20.01 -3.81
N LYS A 128 -6.51 -20.53 -2.66
CA LYS A 128 -7.26 -21.47 -1.82
C LYS A 128 -7.18 -21.05 -0.35
N LEU A 129 -8.34 -21.01 0.29
CA LEU A 129 -8.49 -20.68 1.71
C LEU A 129 -8.33 -21.89 2.64
N GLU A 130 -8.33 -23.11 2.10
CA GLU A 130 -8.14 -24.36 2.85
C GLU A 130 -7.05 -25.24 2.23
N PRO A 131 -6.36 -26.10 2.98
CA PRO A 131 -5.40 -27.05 2.40
C PRO A 131 -6.06 -28.00 1.39
N GLY A 132 -5.35 -28.41 0.33
CA GLY A 132 -5.77 -29.58 -0.44
C GLY A 132 -4.99 -29.86 -1.71
N PRO A 133 -5.40 -30.90 -2.46
CA PRO A 133 -4.58 -31.47 -3.52
C PRO A 133 -4.52 -30.54 -4.74
N VAL A 134 -3.33 -30.41 -5.30
CA VAL A 134 -3.06 -29.74 -6.58
C VAL A 134 -2.21 -30.66 -7.43
N GLU A 135 -2.54 -30.77 -8.71
CA GLU A 135 -1.77 -31.54 -9.67
C GLU A 135 -1.17 -30.64 -10.73
N PHE A 136 0.10 -30.89 -11.07
CA PHE A 136 0.86 -30.18 -12.09
C PHE A 136 1.27 -31.19 -13.16
N ILE A 137 0.72 -31.03 -14.37
CA ILE A 137 0.96 -31.93 -15.49
C ILE A 137 1.72 -31.16 -16.57
N LEU A 138 3.00 -31.47 -16.73
CA LEU A 138 3.85 -30.88 -17.73
C LEU A 138 3.64 -31.59 -19.07
N LYS A 139 3.31 -30.84 -20.11
CA LYS A 139 3.03 -31.36 -21.45
C LYS A 139 3.95 -30.70 -22.48
N ALA A 140 4.43 -31.49 -23.42
CA ALA A 140 5.15 -31.02 -24.61
C ALA A 140 4.81 -31.89 -25.81
N LYS A 141 4.69 -31.27 -27.00
CA LYS A 141 4.27 -31.94 -28.24
C LYS A 141 2.99 -32.77 -28.07
N GLY A 142 2.02 -32.27 -27.28
CA GLY A 142 0.76 -32.94 -26.98
C GLY A 142 0.83 -34.15 -26.04
N LYS A 143 2.03 -34.53 -25.57
CA LYS A 143 2.25 -35.67 -24.66
C LYS A 143 2.58 -35.18 -23.25
N VAL A 144 2.16 -35.95 -22.23
CA VAL A 144 2.58 -35.72 -20.85
C VAL A 144 4.05 -36.11 -20.71
N GLN A 145 4.84 -35.19 -20.15
CA GLN A 145 6.28 -35.35 -19.92
C GLN A 145 6.56 -35.66 -18.45
N ASP A 146 5.84 -34.98 -17.55
CA ASP A 146 5.97 -35.20 -16.11
C ASP A 146 4.64 -34.86 -15.41
N HIS A 147 4.42 -35.46 -14.25
CA HIS A 147 3.23 -35.26 -13.43
C HIS A 147 3.62 -35.24 -11.96
N ARG A 148 3.34 -34.13 -11.28
CA ARG A 148 3.54 -34.00 -9.84
C ARG A 148 2.26 -33.66 -9.12
N LYS A 149 2.01 -34.38 -8.02
CA LYS A 149 0.96 -34.04 -7.05
C LYS A 149 1.60 -33.33 -5.86
N SER A 150 0.90 -32.34 -5.34
CA SER A 150 1.31 -31.62 -4.14
C SER A 150 0.08 -31.21 -3.33
N THR A 151 0.30 -30.72 -2.12
CA THR A 151 -0.74 -30.13 -1.28
C THR A 151 -0.53 -28.63 -1.25
N CYS A 152 -1.48 -27.88 -1.83
CA CYS A 152 -1.52 -26.44 -1.71
C CYS A 152 -1.94 -26.08 -0.28
N GLN A 153 -1.17 -25.19 0.36
CA GLN A 153 -1.46 -24.66 1.69
C GLN A 153 -1.89 -23.19 1.55
N PRO A 154 -2.98 -22.76 2.22
CA PRO A 154 -3.40 -21.36 2.21
C PRO A 154 -2.27 -20.45 2.66
N LYS A 155 -2.12 -19.30 2.01
CA LYS A 155 -1.21 -18.25 2.47
C LYS A 155 -2.03 -17.07 2.95
N ARG A 156 -1.51 -16.39 3.98
CA ARG A 156 -2.09 -15.14 4.46
C ARG A 156 -2.04 -14.09 3.35
N HIS A 157 -3.15 -13.41 3.11
CA HIS A 157 -3.20 -12.27 2.21
C HIS A 157 -2.73 -11.03 2.96
N TRP A 158 -1.66 -10.42 2.46
CA TRP A 158 -1.14 -9.16 2.97
C TRP A 158 -1.49 -8.06 1.97
N GLN A 159 -2.00 -6.93 2.48
CA GLN A 159 -2.07 -5.71 1.71
C GLN A 159 -0.85 -4.85 2.08
N VAL A 160 -0.03 -4.54 1.10
CA VAL A 160 1.15 -3.68 1.25
C VAL A 160 0.82 -2.33 0.64
N CYS A 161 0.69 -1.30 1.46
CA CYS A 161 0.49 0.07 1.00
C CYS A 161 1.85 0.78 0.96
N ILE A 162 2.24 1.26 -0.22
CA ILE A 162 3.44 2.07 -0.38
C ILE A 162 2.99 3.53 -0.37
N VAL A 163 3.40 4.29 0.65
CA VAL A 163 3.08 5.71 0.79
C VAL A 163 4.40 6.48 0.65
N PRO A 164 4.61 7.17 -0.47
CA PRO A 164 5.72 8.11 -0.59
C PRO A 164 5.55 9.20 0.47
N ILE A 165 6.57 9.41 1.29
CA ILE A 165 6.63 10.52 2.24
C ILE A 165 7.73 11.48 1.78
N THR A 166 7.54 12.77 2.06
CA THR A 166 8.56 13.79 1.80
C THR A 166 8.94 14.47 3.09
N HIS A 167 10.22 14.81 3.22
CA HIS A 167 10.71 15.62 4.33
C HIS A 167 11.30 16.93 3.80
N HIS A 168 10.86 18.05 4.38
CA HIS A 168 11.07 19.41 3.92
C HIS A 168 11.77 20.24 4.99
N ASP A 169 13.10 20.26 4.94
CA ASP A 169 13.92 21.13 5.79
C ASP A 169 14.13 22.51 5.18
N LEU A 170 13.63 23.54 5.86
CA LEU A 170 13.88 24.92 5.48
C LEU A 170 15.21 25.40 6.08
N GLY A 171 16.23 25.51 5.24
CA GLY A 171 17.52 26.12 5.63
C GLY A 171 18.50 25.20 6.36
N TYR A 172 18.26 23.89 6.39
CA TYR A 172 19.22 22.92 6.93
C TYR A 172 20.28 22.50 5.89
N THR A 173 19.83 22.12 4.70
CA THR A 173 20.70 21.52 3.67
C THR A 173 21.47 22.54 2.83
N ASP A 174 21.02 23.79 2.79
CA ASP A 174 21.57 24.89 1.99
C ASP A 174 20.99 26.22 2.50
N THR A 175 21.36 27.35 1.89
CA THR A 175 20.67 28.62 2.14
C THR A 175 19.19 28.51 1.77
N ILE A 176 18.36 29.33 2.42
CA ILE A 176 16.90 29.32 2.21
C ILE A 176 16.56 29.56 0.74
N GLU A 177 17.23 30.50 0.08
CA GLU A 177 17.01 30.83 -1.32
C GLU A 177 17.35 29.65 -2.25
N ASN A 178 18.47 28.97 -1.98
CA ASN A 178 18.87 27.80 -2.76
C ASN A 178 17.89 26.63 -2.56
N VAL A 179 17.43 26.42 -1.32
CA VAL A 179 16.43 25.40 -1.01
C VAL A 179 15.12 25.68 -1.76
N LEU A 180 14.61 26.92 -1.70
CA LEU A 180 13.39 27.32 -2.40
C LEU A 180 13.50 27.09 -3.92
N ASN A 181 14.62 27.52 -4.53
CA ASN A 181 14.88 27.31 -5.96
C ASN A 181 14.97 25.81 -6.34
N LYS A 182 15.47 24.95 -5.46
CA LYS A 182 15.50 23.49 -5.68
C LYS A 182 14.10 22.89 -5.62
N TYR A 183 13.30 23.27 -4.61
CA TYR A 183 11.92 22.80 -4.47
C TYR A 183 11.06 23.20 -5.67
N ASP A 184 11.31 24.37 -6.22
CA ASP A 184 10.72 24.84 -7.46
C ASP A 184 10.91 23.84 -8.61
N GLY A 185 12.13 23.33 -8.80
CA GLY A 185 12.41 22.27 -9.77
C GLY A 185 11.76 20.92 -9.41
N PHE A 186 11.69 20.57 -8.12
CA PHE A 186 11.01 19.36 -7.68
C PHE A 186 9.51 19.40 -7.98
N TYR A 187 8.85 20.54 -7.83
CA TYR A 187 7.45 20.70 -8.20
C TYR A 187 7.23 20.56 -9.70
N ASP A 188 8.13 21.08 -10.53
CA ASP A 188 8.08 20.87 -11.98
C ASP A 188 8.15 19.36 -12.31
N ASP A 189 9.06 18.61 -11.66
CA ASP A 189 9.16 17.16 -11.81
C ASP A 189 7.92 16.40 -11.29
N ILE A 190 7.36 16.80 -10.15
CA ILE A 190 6.14 16.21 -9.58
C ILE A 190 4.98 16.34 -10.56
N LEU A 191 4.81 17.52 -11.17
CA LEU A 191 3.75 17.75 -12.16
C LEU A 191 3.97 16.93 -13.43
N ARG A 192 5.24 16.76 -13.86
CA ARG A 192 5.60 15.89 -14.98
C ARG A 192 5.32 14.42 -14.68
N PHE A 193 5.72 13.90 -13.51
CA PHE A 193 5.43 12.51 -13.12
C PHE A 193 3.94 12.23 -12.95
N CYS A 194 3.17 13.23 -12.49
CA CYS A 194 1.71 13.09 -12.45
C CYS A 194 1.12 12.88 -13.84
N GLU A 195 1.63 13.63 -14.84
CA GLU A 195 1.21 13.57 -16.24
C GLU A 195 1.61 12.26 -16.92
N GLU A 196 2.88 11.86 -16.79
CA GLU A 196 3.43 10.62 -17.37
C GLU A 196 2.69 9.35 -16.89
N THR A 197 2.02 9.44 -15.74
CA THR A 197 1.30 8.35 -15.11
C THR A 197 -0.22 8.53 -15.12
N GLU A 198 -0.80 9.44 -15.92
CA GLU A 198 -2.26 9.64 -15.98
C GLU A 198 -3.02 8.40 -16.46
N ASP A 199 -2.49 7.71 -17.47
CA ASP A 199 -3.12 6.53 -18.08
C ASP A 199 -2.76 5.21 -17.39
N TRP A 200 -1.99 5.28 -16.29
CA TRP A 200 -1.59 4.09 -15.55
C TRP A 200 -2.75 3.56 -14.70
N PRO A 201 -2.73 2.27 -14.30
CA PRO A 201 -3.66 1.76 -13.29
C PRO A 201 -3.67 2.64 -12.04
N GLU A 202 -4.83 2.84 -11.43
CA GLU A 202 -5.03 3.81 -10.33
C GLU A 202 -4.04 3.65 -9.15
N GLU A 203 -3.70 2.41 -8.81
CA GLU A 203 -2.75 2.05 -7.75
C GLU A 203 -1.27 2.36 -8.10
N SER A 204 -0.97 2.56 -9.38
CA SER A 204 0.37 2.80 -9.92
C SER A 204 0.61 4.24 -10.34
N LYS A 205 -0.42 5.08 -10.28
CA LYS A 205 -0.33 6.52 -10.54
C LYS A 205 0.59 7.19 -9.52
N TYR A 206 1.48 8.07 -9.97
CA TYR A 206 2.38 8.82 -9.09
C TYR A 206 1.59 9.68 -8.08
N ARG A 207 1.96 9.62 -6.80
CA ARG A 207 1.36 10.47 -5.76
C ARG A 207 2.45 11.17 -4.97
N TYR A 208 2.14 12.37 -4.50
CA TYR A 208 3.05 13.19 -3.71
C TYR A 208 2.36 13.67 -2.43
N THR A 209 3.05 13.56 -1.30
CA THR A 209 2.62 14.16 -0.04
C THR A 209 3.31 15.49 0.14
N LEU A 210 2.57 16.56 0.41
CA LEU A 210 3.19 17.83 0.81
C LEU A 210 3.29 17.88 2.33
N GLU A 211 4.51 17.75 2.87
CA GLU A 211 4.73 17.83 4.33
C GLU A 211 4.53 19.24 4.88
N GLY A 212 5.14 20.25 4.24
CA GLY A 212 5.05 21.65 4.61
C GLY A 212 4.62 22.53 3.44
N THR A 213 3.69 23.47 3.68
CA THR A 213 3.26 24.41 2.63
C THR A 213 4.23 25.53 2.33
N TRP A 214 5.30 25.73 3.11
CA TRP A 214 6.30 26.77 2.84
C TRP A 214 6.91 26.67 1.45
N SER A 215 7.21 25.44 0.99
CA SER A 215 7.90 25.21 -0.28
C SER A 215 6.96 25.40 -1.47
N ILE A 216 5.74 24.87 -1.41
CA ILE A 216 4.77 25.02 -2.50
C ILE A 216 4.21 26.45 -2.57
N GLN A 217 4.15 27.17 -1.45
CA GLN A 217 3.72 28.57 -1.45
C GLN A 217 4.68 29.40 -2.31
N HIS A 218 6.00 29.20 -2.16
CA HIS A 218 6.99 29.86 -2.99
C HIS A 218 6.82 29.51 -4.47
N PHE A 219 6.62 28.23 -4.79
CA PHE A 219 6.36 27.79 -6.18
C PHE A 219 5.14 28.49 -6.78
N ILE A 220 4.04 28.59 -6.02
CA ILE A 220 2.80 29.24 -6.48
C ILE A 220 2.99 30.72 -6.76
N GLU A 221 3.79 31.40 -5.92
CA GLU A 221 4.06 32.82 -6.05
C GLU A 221 4.97 33.16 -7.24
N ASN A 222 5.80 32.19 -7.70
CA ASN A 222 6.85 32.43 -8.69
C ASN A 222 6.64 31.71 -10.04
N ARG A 223 5.57 30.92 -10.20
CA ARG A 223 5.30 30.18 -11.45
C ARG A 223 4.15 30.73 -12.29
N PRO A 224 4.19 30.52 -13.63
CA PRO A 224 3.10 30.89 -14.53
C PRO A 224 1.75 30.27 -14.15
N LYS A 225 0.67 30.99 -14.45
CA LYS A 225 -0.70 30.62 -14.05
C LYS A 225 -1.15 29.26 -14.60
N ASP A 226 -0.71 28.89 -15.79
CA ASP A 226 -0.99 27.58 -16.41
C ASP A 226 -0.37 26.43 -15.61
N VAL A 227 0.86 26.59 -15.11
CA VAL A 227 1.52 25.63 -14.21
C VAL A 227 0.74 25.50 -12.89
N ILE A 228 0.28 26.63 -12.34
CA ILE A 228 -0.54 26.63 -11.10
C ILE A 228 -1.89 25.96 -11.32
N ASN A 229 -2.51 26.14 -12.49
CA ASN A 229 -3.74 25.44 -12.83
C ASN A 229 -3.52 23.92 -12.94
N LYS A 230 -2.39 23.48 -13.51
CA LYS A 230 -1.99 22.06 -13.56
C LYS A 230 -1.78 21.49 -12.16
N LEU A 231 -1.12 22.23 -11.27
CA LEU A 231 -1.00 21.87 -9.86
C LEU A 231 -2.38 21.73 -9.20
N GLY A 232 -3.27 22.69 -9.42
CA GLY A 232 -4.65 22.65 -8.91
C GLY A 232 -5.44 21.43 -9.38
N LYS A 233 -5.27 21.00 -10.64
CA LYS A 233 -5.86 19.76 -11.19
C LYS A 233 -5.47 18.56 -10.33
N TYR A 234 -4.17 18.32 -10.15
CA TYR A 234 -3.67 17.13 -9.43
C TYR A 234 -3.95 17.15 -7.93
N ILE A 235 -4.01 18.34 -7.31
CA ILE A 235 -4.48 18.48 -5.94
C ILE A 235 -5.95 18.06 -5.82
N LYS A 236 -6.80 18.50 -6.75
CA LYS A 236 -8.23 18.17 -6.75
C LYS A 236 -8.50 16.68 -7.02
N GLU A 237 -7.62 16.03 -7.78
CA GLU A 237 -7.65 14.59 -8.06
C GLU A 237 -7.02 13.74 -6.94
N ASP A 238 -6.63 14.33 -5.80
CA ASP A 238 -5.93 13.65 -4.70
C ASP A 238 -4.62 12.95 -5.15
N ARG A 239 -3.99 13.43 -6.22
CA ARG A 239 -2.66 13.00 -6.68
C ARG A 239 -1.55 13.71 -5.88
N ILE A 240 -1.81 14.93 -5.45
CA ILE A 240 -0.93 15.73 -4.59
C ILE A 240 -1.71 16.06 -3.31
N GLU A 241 -1.29 15.51 -2.17
CA GLU A 241 -1.90 15.81 -0.86
C GLU A 241 -1.40 17.14 -0.33
N ILE A 242 -2.30 17.93 0.27
CA ILE A 242 -1.96 19.14 1.04
C ILE A 242 -1.85 18.78 2.53
N GLY A 243 -0.66 18.85 3.11
CA GLY A 243 -0.44 18.75 4.55
C GLY A 243 -1.00 19.93 5.32
N ALA A 244 -1.42 19.70 6.57
CA ALA A 244 -2.09 20.71 7.38
C ALA A 244 -1.19 21.89 7.76
N PHE A 245 0.12 21.69 7.92
CA PHE A 245 1.03 22.69 8.48
C PHE A 245 1.85 23.43 7.41
N PHE A 246 2.32 24.61 7.78
CA PHE A 246 3.27 25.38 6.99
C PHE A 246 4.65 24.73 6.94
N GLY A 247 5.11 24.19 8.06
CA GLY A 247 6.38 23.46 8.18
C GLY A 247 6.47 22.71 9.50
N ASN A 248 7.59 22.04 9.71
CA ASN A 248 7.91 21.30 10.92
C ASN A 248 8.36 22.26 12.04
N GLU A 249 7.42 22.67 12.90
CA GLU A 249 7.72 23.51 14.05
C GLU A 249 8.02 22.69 15.31
N ILE A 250 8.92 23.21 16.16
CA ILE A 250 9.10 22.72 17.53
C ILE A 250 7.84 23.09 18.33
N SER A 251 6.83 22.24 18.24
CA SER A 251 5.47 22.53 18.72
C SER A 251 5.37 22.86 20.21
N ALA A 252 6.37 22.51 21.02
CA ALA A 252 6.48 22.88 22.43
C ALA A 252 6.80 24.37 22.67
N LEU A 253 7.37 25.05 21.68
CA LEU A 253 7.64 26.50 21.72
C LEU A 253 6.47 27.33 21.20
N CYS A 254 5.46 26.68 20.62
CA CYS A 254 4.29 27.34 20.05
C CYS A 254 3.17 27.44 21.08
N SER A 255 2.58 28.64 21.19
CA SER A 255 1.25 28.80 21.76
C SER A 255 0.17 28.15 20.88
N HIS A 256 -1.02 27.92 21.44
CA HIS A 256 -2.16 27.40 20.68
C HIS A 256 -2.48 28.27 19.44
N GLU A 257 -2.40 29.59 19.56
CA GLU A 257 -2.66 30.51 18.44
C GLU A 257 -1.59 30.40 17.35
N GLN A 258 -0.33 30.18 17.71
CA GLN A 258 0.74 29.93 16.73
C GLN A 258 0.51 28.61 15.99
N LEU A 259 0.13 27.54 16.69
CA LEU A 259 -0.23 26.26 16.06
C LEU A 259 -1.44 26.39 15.12
N ILE A 260 -2.44 27.19 15.48
CA ILE A 260 -3.60 27.48 14.62
C ILE A 260 -3.15 28.23 13.35
N ARG A 261 -2.33 29.27 13.50
CA ARG A 261 -1.82 30.08 12.38
C ARG A 261 -0.90 29.31 11.47
N LEU A 262 -0.20 28.29 11.99
CA LEU A 262 0.66 27.41 11.22
C LEU A 262 -0.11 26.69 10.09
N MET A 263 -1.43 26.52 10.24
CA MET A 263 -2.25 25.89 9.20
C MET A 263 -2.83 26.89 8.17
N TYR A 264 -2.72 28.20 8.39
CA TYR A 264 -3.37 29.19 7.54
C TYR A 264 -2.94 29.10 6.07
N PRO A 265 -1.65 28.92 5.74
CA PRO A 265 -1.20 28.76 4.35
C PRO A 265 -1.83 27.55 3.66
N SER A 266 -1.82 26.38 4.30
CA SER A 266 -2.47 25.17 3.80
C SER A 266 -3.96 25.37 3.55
N PHE A 267 -4.67 25.98 4.49
CA PHE A 267 -6.10 26.23 4.32
C PHE A 267 -6.41 27.30 3.26
N ARG A 268 -5.50 28.25 2.99
CA ARG A 268 -5.60 29.13 1.81
C ARG A 268 -5.47 28.31 0.53
N LEU A 269 -4.44 27.46 0.44
CA LEU A 269 -4.20 26.60 -0.71
C LEU A 269 -5.38 25.67 -0.99
N LYS A 270 -5.95 25.07 0.06
CA LYS A 270 -7.18 24.27 -0.03
C LYS A 270 -8.33 25.04 -0.67
N ARG A 271 -8.56 26.29 -0.26
CA ARG A 271 -9.66 27.12 -0.79
C ARG A 271 -9.45 27.51 -2.25
N THR A 272 -8.22 27.79 -2.66
CA THR A 272 -7.93 28.22 -4.03
C THR A 272 -7.91 27.06 -5.03
N THR A 273 -7.50 25.87 -4.61
CA THR A 273 -7.39 24.68 -5.48
C THR A 273 -8.62 23.78 -5.44
N GLY A 274 -9.45 23.88 -4.39
CA GLY A 274 -10.56 22.97 -4.15
C GLY A 274 -10.14 21.60 -3.60
N GLY A 275 -8.89 21.47 -3.15
CA GLY A 275 -8.37 20.25 -2.52
C GLY A 275 -8.93 19.98 -1.12
N ARG A 276 -8.33 18.99 -0.44
CA ARG A 276 -8.69 18.61 0.93
C ARG A 276 -7.43 18.55 1.80
N ILE A 277 -7.63 18.74 3.10
CA ILE A 277 -6.61 18.57 4.13
C ILE A 277 -7.15 17.51 5.08
N LEU A 278 -6.48 16.36 5.12
CA LEU A 278 -6.87 15.22 5.96
C LEU A 278 -5.86 14.95 7.06
N THR A 279 -4.59 15.27 6.81
CA THR A 279 -3.45 14.89 7.63
C THR A 279 -2.64 16.12 8.02
N GLY A 280 -2.27 16.22 9.29
CA GLY A 280 -1.13 17.02 9.72
C GLY A 280 0.08 16.11 9.94
N SER A 281 1.28 16.58 9.60
CA SER A 281 2.51 15.83 9.85
C SER A 281 3.53 16.72 10.55
N ILE A 282 4.15 16.19 11.58
CA ILE A 282 5.40 16.74 12.12
C ILE A 282 6.37 15.58 12.19
N THR A 283 7.48 15.68 11.48
CA THR A 283 8.53 14.67 11.50
C THR A 283 9.88 15.29 11.83
N ASP A 284 10.77 14.48 12.40
CA ASP A 284 12.14 14.88 12.76
C ASP A 284 12.22 16.09 13.72
N VAL A 285 11.20 16.23 14.57
CA VAL A 285 11.15 17.25 15.63
C VAL A 285 11.08 16.56 16.99
N PRO A 286 11.95 16.91 17.96
CA PRO A 286 11.94 16.27 19.27
C PRO A 286 10.69 16.69 20.07
N GLY A 287 9.75 15.75 20.18
CA GLY A 287 8.57 15.87 21.02
C GLY A 287 7.42 16.65 20.36
N LEU A 288 6.23 16.40 20.88
CA LEU A 288 4.98 16.95 20.36
C LEU A 288 4.19 17.56 21.50
N SER A 289 3.72 18.81 21.33
CA SER A 289 2.94 19.48 22.35
C SER A 289 1.52 18.88 22.47
N TRP A 290 1.01 18.80 23.69
CA TRP A 290 -0.32 18.22 23.98
C TRP A 290 -1.47 19.00 23.33
N GLY A 291 -1.24 20.25 22.93
CA GLY A 291 -2.22 21.09 22.23
C GLY A 291 -2.47 20.69 20.78
N LEU A 292 -1.53 19.97 20.13
CA LEU A 292 -1.61 19.61 18.71
C LEU A 292 -2.90 18.87 18.33
N PRO A 293 -3.32 17.78 19.02
CA PRO A 293 -4.56 17.09 18.67
C PRO A 293 -5.80 17.98 18.78
N THR A 294 -5.85 18.86 19.78
CA THR A 294 -6.97 19.80 19.97
C THR A 294 -7.05 20.81 18.83
N VAL A 295 -5.91 21.38 18.44
CA VAL A 295 -5.83 22.36 17.34
C VAL A 295 -6.18 21.70 15.99
N LEU A 296 -5.63 20.52 15.70
CA LEU A 296 -5.92 19.76 14.48
C LEU A 296 -7.39 19.36 14.39
N ALA A 297 -7.94 18.77 15.47
CA ALA A 297 -9.35 18.38 15.51
C ALA A 297 -10.28 19.58 15.38
N GLY A 298 -9.95 20.71 16.02
CA GLY A 298 -10.70 21.97 15.91
C GLY A 298 -10.70 22.55 14.50
N ALA A 299 -9.65 22.30 13.71
CA ALA A 299 -9.56 22.66 12.30
C ALA A 299 -10.18 21.63 11.34
N GLY A 300 -10.69 20.51 11.87
CA GLY A 300 -11.28 19.42 11.09
C GLY A 300 -10.25 18.51 10.40
N VAL A 301 -8.98 18.54 10.84
CA VAL A 301 -7.94 17.62 10.37
C VAL A 301 -8.08 16.30 11.12
N LYS A 302 -8.24 15.20 10.39
CA LYS A 302 -8.66 13.91 10.96
C LYS A 302 -7.50 13.03 11.40
N TYR A 303 -6.39 13.13 10.68
CA TYR A 303 -5.23 12.27 10.86
C TYR A 303 -4.01 13.10 11.25
N PHE A 304 -3.12 12.47 12.00
CA PHE A 304 -1.85 13.05 12.35
C PHE A 304 -0.76 11.99 12.18
N PHE A 305 0.29 12.35 11.46
CA PHE A 305 1.49 11.53 11.28
C PHE A 305 2.64 12.14 12.07
N ALA A 306 3.25 11.34 12.92
CA ALA A 306 4.47 11.68 13.65
C ALA A 306 5.58 10.72 13.21
N GLY A 307 6.76 11.27 12.95
CA GLY A 307 7.93 10.53 12.47
C GLY A 307 9.21 11.00 13.12
#